data_AF-X1CEF4-F1
#
_entry.id   AF-X1CEF4-F1
#
_cell.length_a   1.000
_cell.length_b   1.000
_cell.length_c   1.000
_cell.angle_alpha   90.00
_cell.angle_beta   90.00
_cell.angle_gamma   90.00
#
_symmetry.space_group_name_H-M   'P 1'
#
loop_
_entity.id
_entity.type
_entity.pdbx_description
1 polymer ?
#
loop_
_entity_poly.entity_id
_entity_poly.type
_entity_poly.pdbx_seq_one_letter_code
_entity_poly.pdbx_strand_id
1 'polypeptide(L)'
;VFNHILIKLVFKFSKNLSTITGTWEGKIIVGGPHTSVALETIPEFVDFIVQGEGERAILNIVEGQIKDRVVKESRIEDLDSLPVPAYDYFANLPYDFTTKWTEEKPIFNMNTSRGCPFDCAFCSVGSIWGRKYRCFSAQRIIEEVKYLVEKYNVK
;
A
#
# COMPACT_ATOMS: atom_id res chain seq x y z
N VAL A 1 14.94 -12.06 -7.47
CA VAL A 1 15.96 -11.05 -7.88
C VAL A 1 15.32 -9.79 -8.48
N PHE A 2 14.26 -9.91 -9.31
CA PHE A 2 13.55 -8.75 -9.89
C PHE A 2 12.79 -7.86 -8.88
N ASN A 3 12.15 -8.43 -7.85
CA ASN A 3 11.36 -7.65 -6.86
C ASN A 3 12.19 -6.75 -5.92
N HIS A 4 13.50 -7.00 -5.77
CA HIS A 4 14.31 -6.29 -4.78
C HIS A 4 14.96 -5.00 -5.34
N ILE A 5 15.02 -4.87 -6.67
CA ILE A 5 15.61 -3.72 -7.37
C ILE A 5 14.61 -2.56 -7.47
N LEU A 6 13.34 -2.84 -7.79
CA LEU A 6 12.30 -1.82 -7.95
C LEU A 6 12.00 -1.04 -6.67
N ILE A 7 11.86 -1.71 -5.52
CA ILE A 7 11.53 -1.02 -4.25
C ILE A 7 12.72 -0.21 -3.72
N LYS A 8 13.97 -0.69 -3.92
CA LYS A 8 15.17 0.08 -3.56
C LYS A 8 15.33 1.33 -4.42
N LEU A 9 14.86 1.33 -5.67
CA LEU A 9 14.88 2.49 -6.56
C LEU A 9 13.96 3.61 -6.06
N VAL A 10 12.76 3.28 -5.56
CA VAL A 10 11.79 4.26 -5.03
C VAL A 10 12.34 5.00 -3.80
N PHE A 11 13.03 4.31 -2.88
CA PHE A 11 13.56 4.94 -1.66
C PHE A 11 14.94 5.59 -1.82
N LYS A 12 15.81 5.10 -2.72
CA LYS A 12 17.20 5.58 -2.83
C LYS A 12 17.32 6.90 -3.62
N PHE A 13 16.35 7.25 -4.45
CA PHE A 13 16.36 8.51 -5.20
C PHE A 13 15.93 9.75 -4.38
N SER A 14 15.15 9.57 -3.30
CA SER A 14 14.58 10.71 -2.55
C SER A 14 15.58 11.39 -1.60
N LYS A 15 16.50 10.64 -0.98
CA LYS A 15 17.36 11.17 0.10
C LYS A 15 18.55 12.04 -0.34
N ASN A 16 18.99 11.94 -1.59
CA ASN A 16 20.22 12.63 -2.03
C ASN A 16 19.99 13.93 -2.82
N LEU A 17 18.80 14.16 -3.37
CA LEU A 17 18.51 15.36 -4.19
C LEU A 17 17.94 16.53 -3.38
N SER A 18 17.14 16.28 -2.34
CA SER A 18 16.50 17.34 -1.55
C SER A 18 17.46 18.16 -0.70
N THR A 19 18.64 17.62 -0.37
CA THR A 19 19.64 18.29 0.48
C THR A 19 20.51 19.31 -0.24
N ILE A 20 20.46 19.41 -1.58
CA ILE A 20 21.41 20.22 -2.36
C ILE A 20 20.77 21.51 -2.92
N THR A 21 19.47 21.53 -3.21
CA THR A 21 18.79 22.70 -3.84
C THR A 21 17.60 23.24 -3.05
N GLY A 22 17.11 22.51 -2.04
CA GLY A 22 15.85 22.85 -1.36
C GLY A 22 14.60 22.68 -2.24
N THR A 23 14.74 22.16 -3.46
CA THR A 23 13.63 21.91 -4.40
C THR A 23 13.51 20.42 -4.69
N TRP A 24 12.29 19.87 -4.56
CA TRP A 24 11.98 18.48 -4.89
C TRP A 24 11.66 18.38 -6.38
N GLU A 25 12.47 17.63 -7.14
CA GLU A 25 12.27 17.39 -8.58
C GLU A 25 11.58 16.05 -8.88
N GLY A 26 11.23 15.27 -7.85
CA GLY A 26 10.56 13.99 -8.01
C GLY A 26 9.08 14.12 -8.33
N LYS A 27 8.51 13.08 -8.94
CA LYS A 27 7.06 12.99 -9.15
C LYS A 27 6.34 12.65 -7.85
N ILE A 28 5.21 13.32 -7.61
CA ILE A 28 4.35 13.09 -6.45
C ILE A 28 3.14 12.24 -6.88
N ILE A 29 3.04 11.05 -6.29
CA ILE A 29 1.92 10.13 -6.47
C ILE A 29 1.17 10.06 -5.14
N VAL A 30 -0.15 10.28 -5.17
CA VAL A 30 -1.02 10.10 -3.99
C VAL A 30 -2.06 9.02 -4.24
N GLY A 31 -2.42 8.29 -3.19
CA GLY A 31 -3.42 7.23 -3.23
C GLY A 31 -4.17 7.12 -1.91
N GLY A 32 -4.82 5.97 -1.69
CA GLY A 32 -5.57 5.71 -0.46
C GLY A 32 -7.03 6.14 -0.53
N PRO A 33 -7.76 6.06 0.58
CA PRO A 33 -9.22 6.23 0.58
C PRO A 33 -9.67 7.63 0.17
N HIS A 34 -8.89 8.65 0.53
CA HIS A 34 -9.21 10.06 0.28
C HIS A 34 -9.37 10.37 -1.22
N THR A 35 -8.50 9.81 -2.07
CA THR A 35 -8.56 10.04 -3.52
C THR A 35 -9.86 9.53 -4.14
N SER A 36 -10.53 8.55 -3.51
CA SER A 36 -11.76 7.95 -4.01
C SER A 36 -13.02 8.72 -3.60
N VAL A 37 -12.93 9.60 -2.58
CA VAL A 37 -14.10 10.29 -2.01
C VAL A 37 -14.02 11.81 -2.05
N ALA A 38 -12.83 12.40 -2.22
CA ALA A 38 -12.62 13.85 -2.19
C ALA A 38 -11.53 14.27 -3.18
N LEU A 39 -11.65 13.84 -4.43
CA LEU A 39 -10.66 14.04 -5.49
C LEU A 39 -10.35 15.53 -5.75
N GLU A 40 -11.37 16.37 -5.68
CA GLU A 40 -11.31 17.82 -5.89
C GLU A 40 -10.44 18.55 -4.86
N THR A 41 -10.20 17.94 -3.70
CA THR A 41 -9.36 18.52 -2.65
C THR A 41 -7.86 18.27 -2.87
N ILE A 42 -7.50 17.47 -3.88
CA ILE A 42 -6.11 17.11 -4.14
C ILE A 42 -5.39 18.26 -4.87
N PRO A 43 -4.31 18.83 -4.28
CA PRO A 43 -3.63 20.00 -4.84
C PRO A 43 -3.05 19.78 -6.25
N GLU A 44 -3.02 20.84 -7.06
CA GLU A 44 -2.52 20.81 -8.44
C GLU A 44 -1.07 20.35 -8.59
N PHE A 45 -0.23 20.57 -7.57
CA PHE A 45 1.17 20.15 -7.58
C PHE A 45 1.37 18.62 -7.53
N VAL A 46 0.31 17.85 -7.30
CA VAL A 46 0.36 16.38 -7.31
C VAL A 46 0.30 15.88 -8.76
N ASP A 47 1.35 15.20 -9.20
CA ASP A 47 1.48 14.70 -10.57
C ASP A 47 0.52 13.55 -10.90
N PHE A 48 0.30 12.62 -9.96
CA PHE A 48 -0.57 11.46 -10.17
C PHE A 48 -1.45 11.17 -8.95
N ILE A 49 -2.70 10.84 -9.22
CA ILE A 49 -3.73 10.52 -8.23
C ILE A 49 -4.27 9.13 -8.55
N VAL A 50 -4.01 8.18 -7.67
CA VAL A 50 -4.45 6.79 -7.82
C VAL A 50 -5.78 6.59 -7.10
N GLN A 51 -6.81 6.19 -7.85
CA GLN A 51 -8.09 5.69 -7.34
C GLN A 51 -8.16 4.17 -7.53
N GLY A 52 -8.58 3.45 -6.49
CA GLY A 52 -8.54 1.99 -6.46
C GLY A 52 -7.24 1.46 -5.84
N GLU A 53 -6.73 0.35 -6.39
CA GLU A 53 -5.59 -0.37 -5.83
C GLU A 53 -4.27 0.09 -6.44
N GLY A 54 -3.28 0.35 -5.59
CA GLY A 54 -2.03 1.02 -5.98
C GLY A 54 -0.99 0.09 -6.60
N GLU A 55 -1.11 -1.22 -6.39
CA GLU A 55 -0.05 -2.19 -6.72
C GLU A 55 0.30 -2.18 -8.20
N ARG A 56 -0.70 -2.16 -9.09
CA ARG A 56 -0.48 -2.07 -10.55
C ARG A 56 -0.32 -0.62 -11.01
N ALA A 57 -1.10 0.29 -10.45
CA ALA A 57 -1.06 1.71 -10.82
C ALA A 57 0.35 2.30 -10.65
N ILE A 58 1.00 2.04 -9.51
CA ILE A 58 2.34 2.55 -9.23
C ILE A 58 3.37 1.99 -10.21
N LEU A 59 3.29 0.70 -10.55
CA LEU A 59 4.19 0.09 -11.54
C LEU A 59 4.02 0.75 -12.90
N ASN A 60 2.78 0.88 -13.39
CA ASN A 60 2.49 1.48 -14.70
C ASN A 60 2.91 2.96 -14.76
N ILE A 61 2.78 3.72 -13.65
CA ILE A 61 3.26 5.11 -13.57
C ILE A 61 4.79 5.15 -13.64
N VAL A 62 5.49 4.33 -12.86
CA VAL A 62 6.97 4.31 -12.83
C VAL A 62 7.56 3.84 -14.16
N GLU A 63 6.86 2.96 -14.89
CA GLU A 63 7.23 2.51 -16.22
C GLU A 63 6.87 3.52 -17.33
N GLY A 64 6.24 4.65 -16.99
CA GLY A 64 5.88 5.70 -17.95
C GLY A 64 4.71 5.31 -18.88
N GLN A 65 3.96 4.27 -18.53
CA GLN A 65 2.79 3.82 -19.30
C GLN A 65 1.56 4.72 -19.07
N ILE A 66 1.53 5.43 -17.95
CA ILE A 66 0.45 6.33 -17.57
C ILE A 66 0.87 7.78 -17.79
N LYS A 67 0.03 8.53 -18.51
CA LYS A 67 0.23 9.97 -18.77
C LYS A 67 -0.82 10.85 -18.09
N ASP A 68 -1.97 10.27 -17.75
CA ASP A 68 -3.06 11.00 -17.11
C ASP A 68 -2.78 11.22 -15.63
N ARG A 69 -3.17 12.41 -15.14
CA ARG A 69 -3.04 12.78 -13.71
C ARG A 69 -3.92 11.89 -12.82
N VAL A 70 -5.10 11.47 -13.27
CA VAL A 70 -6.01 10.62 -12.48
C VAL A 70 -5.96 9.20 -13.03
N VAL A 71 -5.49 8.27 -12.21
CA VAL A 71 -5.27 6.87 -12.56
C VAL A 71 -6.32 6.03 -11.84
N LYS A 72 -7.29 5.52 -12.60
CA LYS A 72 -8.34 4.63 -12.07
C LYS A 72 -7.93 3.20 -12.31
N GLU A 73 -7.45 2.52 -11.28
CA GLU A 73 -7.01 1.14 -11.37
C GLU A 73 -8.14 0.18 -10.98
N SER A 74 -8.18 -0.94 -11.68
CA SER A 74 -9.12 -2.02 -11.39
C SER A 74 -8.76 -2.70 -10.07
N ARG A 75 -9.77 -3.28 -9.42
CA ARG A 75 -9.56 -4.06 -8.20
C ARG A 75 -8.91 -5.40 -8.54
N ILE A 76 -8.03 -5.88 -7.66
CA ILE A 76 -7.30 -7.13 -7.86
C ILE A 76 -8.20 -8.31 -7.48
N GLU A 77 -8.68 -9.06 -8.45
CA GLU A 77 -9.65 -10.14 -8.19
C GLU A 77 -9.02 -11.31 -7.41
N ASP A 78 -7.83 -11.73 -7.80
CA ASP A 78 -7.06 -12.77 -7.12
C ASP A 78 -6.03 -12.12 -6.17
N LEU A 79 -6.33 -12.11 -4.87
CA LEU A 79 -5.39 -11.55 -3.89
C LEU A 79 -4.14 -12.42 -3.74
N ASP A 80 -4.21 -13.72 -4.02
CA ASP A 80 -3.05 -14.61 -3.92
C ASP A 80 -2.01 -14.33 -5.02
N SER A 81 -2.35 -13.57 -6.05
CA SER A 81 -1.39 -13.11 -7.06
C SER A 81 -0.42 -12.04 -6.54
N LEU A 82 -0.73 -11.41 -5.41
CA LEU A 82 0.12 -10.37 -4.82
C LEU A 82 1.39 -10.99 -4.21
N PRO A 83 2.52 -10.27 -4.12
CA PRO A 83 3.64 -10.72 -3.30
C PRO A 83 3.31 -10.61 -1.80
N VAL A 84 4.02 -11.36 -0.96
CA VAL A 84 4.01 -11.14 0.49
C VAL A 84 4.46 -9.69 0.77
N PRO A 85 3.82 -8.97 1.72
CA PRO A 85 4.23 -7.62 2.05
C PRO A 85 5.72 -7.55 2.39
N ALA A 86 6.37 -6.46 1.99
CA ALA A 86 7.81 -6.31 2.12
C ALA A 86 8.22 -5.88 3.54
N TYR A 87 7.88 -6.71 4.54
CA TYR A 87 8.08 -6.46 5.98
C TYR A 87 9.51 -6.01 6.32
N ASP A 88 10.52 -6.55 5.64
CA ASP A 88 11.93 -6.20 5.83
C ASP A 88 12.25 -4.71 5.69
N TYR A 89 11.46 -3.99 4.89
CA TYR A 89 11.71 -2.58 4.62
C TYR A 89 11.25 -1.67 5.76
N PHE A 90 10.31 -2.11 6.60
CA PHE A 90 9.74 -1.27 7.65
C PHE A 90 9.80 -1.86 9.05
N ALA A 91 10.01 -3.17 9.21
CA ALA A 91 10.13 -3.82 10.51
C ALA A 91 11.25 -3.22 11.39
N ASN A 92 12.32 -2.71 10.76
CA ASN A 92 13.46 -2.07 11.45
C ASN A 92 13.37 -0.54 11.50
N LEU A 93 12.30 0.05 10.98
CA LEU A 93 12.06 1.50 11.09
C LEU A 93 11.55 1.82 12.51
N PRO A 94 11.73 3.06 12.99
CA PRO A 94 11.35 3.46 14.35
C PRO A 94 9.83 3.66 14.48
N TYR A 95 9.05 2.66 14.06
CA TYR A 95 7.62 2.58 14.29
C TYR A 95 7.33 1.97 15.66
N ASP A 96 6.23 2.41 16.27
CA ASP A 96 5.72 1.78 17.48
C ASP A 96 4.92 0.52 17.10
N PHE A 97 5.52 -0.64 17.35
CA PHE A 97 4.89 -1.95 17.16
C PHE A 97 4.23 -2.47 18.45
N THR A 98 3.82 -1.57 19.34
CA THR A 98 3.11 -1.89 20.58
C THR A 98 1.65 -1.43 20.52
N THR A 99 0.83 -1.92 21.44
CA THR A 99 -0.53 -1.43 21.62
C THR A 99 -0.90 -1.43 23.08
N LYS A 100 -1.94 -0.68 23.45
CA LYS A 100 -2.42 -0.59 24.84
C LYS A 100 -3.24 -1.80 25.28
N TRP A 101 -3.65 -2.63 24.33
CA TRP A 101 -4.58 -3.74 24.54
C TRP A 101 -3.90 -5.09 24.79
N THR A 102 -2.59 -5.19 24.60
CA THR A 102 -1.81 -6.41 24.86
C THR A 102 -0.36 -6.07 25.21
N GLU A 103 0.28 -6.89 26.04
CA GLU A 103 1.71 -6.81 26.35
C GLU A 103 2.58 -7.50 25.29
N GLU A 104 1.97 -8.28 24.40
CA GLU A 104 2.66 -9.01 23.34
C GLU A 104 3.19 -8.06 22.27
N LYS A 105 4.45 -8.30 21.86
CA LYS A 105 5.18 -7.47 20.90
C LYS A 105 6.25 -8.29 20.19
N PRO A 106 6.60 -7.95 18.94
CA PRO A 106 6.05 -6.86 18.12
C PRO A 106 4.69 -7.20 17.47
N ILE A 107 3.84 -6.18 17.26
CA ILE A 107 2.53 -6.32 16.58
C ILE A 107 2.66 -5.91 15.12
N PHE A 108 2.22 -6.78 14.22
CA PHE A 108 2.16 -6.49 12.79
C PHE A 108 0.71 -6.44 12.30
N ASN A 109 0.44 -5.49 11.40
CA ASN A 109 -0.82 -5.46 10.67
C ASN A 109 -0.74 -6.45 9.50
N MET A 110 -1.79 -7.24 9.36
CA MET A 110 -1.97 -8.17 8.24
C MET A 110 -3.28 -7.86 7.54
N ASN A 111 -3.31 -8.09 6.23
CA ASN A 111 -4.53 -7.96 5.46
C ASN A 111 -4.98 -9.37 5.05
N THR A 112 -6.13 -9.80 5.56
CA THR A 112 -6.72 -11.11 5.21
C THR A 112 -7.74 -11.01 4.07
N SER A 113 -8.29 -9.81 3.84
CA SER A 113 -9.37 -9.59 2.88
C SER A 113 -9.58 -8.12 2.54
N ARG A 114 -10.14 -7.87 1.35
CA ARG A 114 -10.45 -6.55 0.82
C ARG A 114 -11.90 -6.49 0.35
N GLY A 115 -12.56 -5.36 0.60
CA GLY A 115 -13.95 -5.12 0.20
C GLY A 115 -14.98 -5.59 1.23
N CYS A 116 -16.19 -5.08 1.11
CA CYS A 116 -17.31 -5.39 2.01
C CYS A 116 -18.61 -5.40 1.21
N PRO A 117 -19.43 -6.48 1.27
CA PRO A 117 -20.65 -6.59 0.45
C PRO A 117 -21.83 -5.80 1.03
N PHE A 118 -21.71 -5.29 2.26
CA PHE A 118 -22.77 -4.53 2.92
C PHE A 118 -22.84 -3.09 2.42
N ASP A 119 -24.06 -2.52 2.46
CA ASP A 119 -24.36 -1.16 2.04
C ASP A 119 -24.79 -0.27 3.23
N CYS A 120 -23.93 -0.19 4.24
CA CYS A 120 -24.20 0.62 5.42
C CYS A 120 -24.14 2.10 5.06
N ALA A 121 -25.21 2.85 5.34
CA ALA A 121 -25.34 4.27 4.98
C ALA A 121 -24.21 5.19 5.51
N PHE A 122 -23.54 4.79 6.59
CA PHE A 122 -22.44 5.55 7.21
C PHE A 122 -21.04 5.17 6.68
N CYS A 123 -20.91 4.08 5.92
CA CYS A 123 -19.63 3.43 5.69
C CYS A 123 -19.04 3.80 4.32
N SER A 124 -17.79 4.27 4.30
CA SER A 124 -17.07 4.61 3.06
C SER A 124 -16.36 3.42 2.40
N VAL A 125 -16.33 2.25 3.06
CA VAL A 125 -15.60 1.06 2.57
C VAL A 125 -16.07 0.63 1.18
N GLY A 126 -17.38 0.72 0.90
CA GLY A 126 -17.92 0.37 -0.41
C GLY A 126 -17.37 1.26 -1.54
N SER A 127 -17.16 2.55 -1.28
CA SER A 127 -16.56 3.49 -2.23
C SER A 127 -15.07 3.23 -2.44
N ILE A 128 -14.36 2.86 -1.37
CA ILE A 128 -12.90 2.64 -1.39
C ILE A 128 -12.58 1.26 -1.98
N TRP A 129 -13.03 0.19 -1.34
CA TRP A 129 -12.66 -1.18 -1.65
C TRP A 129 -13.65 -1.90 -2.57
N GLY A 130 -14.82 -1.30 -2.84
CA GLY A 130 -15.89 -1.93 -3.60
C GLY A 130 -16.79 -2.83 -2.75
N ARG A 131 -17.89 -3.27 -3.37
CA ARG A 131 -18.92 -4.10 -2.74
C ARG A 131 -18.71 -5.62 -2.88
N LYS A 132 -17.50 -6.03 -3.26
CA LYS A 132 -17.14 -7.45 -3.41
C LYS A 132 -16.11 -7.82 -2.36
N TYR A 133 -16.43 -8.79 -1.52
CA TYR A 133 -15.49 -9.39 -0.59
C TYR A 133 -14.51 -10.27 -1.36
N ARG A 134 -13.22 -10.05 -1.16
CA ARG A 134 -12.11 -10.83 -1.71
C ARG A 134 -11.18 -11.18 -0.56
N CYS A 135 -10.70 -12.40 -0.49
CA CYS A 135 -9.81 -12.86 0.57
C CYS A 135 -8.56 -13.52 -0.02
N PHE A 136 -7.49 -13.49 0.76
CA PHE A 136 -6.35 -14.37 0.53
C PHE A 136 -6.71 -15.80 0.92
N SER A 137 -6.07 -16.80 0.32
CA SER A 137 -6.25 -18.18 0.77
C SER A 137 -5.75 -18.37 2.20
N ALA A 138 -6.41 -19.28 2.94
CA ALA A 138 -6.00 -19.63 4.29
C ALA A 138 -4.54 -20.12 4.34
N GLN A 139 -4.12 -20.87 3.32
CA GLN A 139 -2.74 -21.36 3.21
C GLN A 139 -1.74 -20.20 3.17
N ARG A 140 -1.99 -19.20 2.33
CA ARG A 140 -1.15 -18.01 2.23
C ARG A 140 -1.10 -17.23 3.54
N ILE A 141 -2.23 -17.07 4.23
CA ILE A 141 -2.27 -16.39 5.54
C ILE A 141 -1.44 -17.16 6.57
N ILE A 142 -1.53 -18.49 6.60
CA ILE A 142 -0.73 -19.32 7.50
C ILE A 142 0.77 -19.17 7.18
N GLU A 143 1.14 -19.11 5.90
CA GLU A 143 2.53 -18.89 5.48
C GLU A 143 3.04 -17.50 5.91
N GLU A 144 2.21 -16.46 5.79
CA GLU A 144 2.55 -15.11 6.25
C GLU A 144 2.71 -15.05 7.78
N VAL A 145 1.83 -15.70 8.54
CA VAL A 145 1.96 -15.82 10.00
C VAL A 145 3.26 -16.54 10.37
N LYS A 146 3.54 -17.70 9.77
CA LYS A 146 4.78 -18.46 10.02
C LYS A 146 6.02 -17.61 9.74
N TYR A 147 6.03 -16.90 8.61
CA TYR A 147 7.11 -15.99 8.24
C TYR A 147 7.33 -14.90 9.31
N LEU A 148 6.27 -14.29 9.81
CA LEU A 148 6.36 -13.24 10.84
C LEU A 148 6.85 -13.79 12.19
N VAL A 149 6.37 -14.98 12.59
CA VAL A 149 6.82 -15.66 13.81
C VAL A 149 8.30 -16.03 13.72
N GLU A 150 8.71 -16.70 12.63
CA GLU A 150 10.08 -17.18 12.45
C GLU A 150 11.10 -16.04 12.33
N LYS A 151 10.73 -14.96 11.63
CA LYS A 151 11.68 -13.89 11.29
C LYS A 151 11.70 -12.73 12.30
N TYR A 152 10.55 -12.37 12.85
CA TYR A 152 10.42 -11.21 13.73
C TYR A 152 9.98 -11.58 15.15
N ASN A 153 9.85 -12.88 15.46
CA ASN A 153 9.45 -13.38 16.77
C ASN A 153 8.13 -12.76 17.25
N VAL A 154 7.19 -12.58 16.31
CA VAL A 154 5.80 -12.24 16.61
C VAL A 154 5.19 -13.38 17.42
N LYS A 155 4.41 -13.04 18.44
CA LYS A 155 3.81 -13.98 19.39
C LYS A 155 2.30 -14.03 19.25
#